data_AF-A0A7U2HX23-F1
#
_entry.id   AF-A0A7U2HX23-F1
#
_cell.length_a   1.000
_cell.length_b   1.000
_cell.length_c   1.000
_cell.angle_alpha   90.00
_cell.angle_beta   90.00
_cell.angle_gamma   90.00
#
_symmetry.space_group_name_H-M   'P 1'
#
loop_
_entity.id
_entity.type
_entity.pdbx_description
1 polymer ?
#
loop_
_entity_poly.entity_id
_entity_poly.type
_entity_poly.pdbx_seq_one_letter_code
_entity_poly.pdbx_strand_id
1 'polypeptide(L)'
;MTTLDDKSYKRFANMPVGVQGYTAAQGPFIGSLPPTKDRELKWWGEKIFKNTHEVLPGRFVSAPPSGKDYNQWNVPGPLKQDIDHANHVFYGKNGATWKMEKHRICWDAFTTSSDFIISPHAGAKGLYVATCGSFHGYKFFPVLGKYVIQMLEDDLTPELKEKWAWDRERPAPSLNPDWPRWEMNDLLDQWPKAKL
;
A
#
# COMPACT_ATOMS: atom_id res chain seq x y z
N MET A 1 -1.93 -14.98 0.79
CA MET A 1 -1.47 -15.85 -0.31
C MET A 1 -1.92 -17.26 -0.04
N THR A 2 -2.24 -18.00 -1.08
CA THR A 2 -2.53 -19.44 -1.03
C THR A 2 -1.68 -20.16 -2.08
N THR A 3 -1.46 -21.46 -1.90
CA THR A 3 -0.88 -22.32 -2.94
C THR A 3 -2.02 -23.09 -3.58
N LEU A 4 -2.23 -22.90 -4.88
CA LEU A 4 -3.31 -23.56 -5.61
C LEU A 4 -3.00 -25.04 -5.84
N ASP A 5 -4.05 -25.88 -5.77
CA ASP A 5 -4.00 -27.24 -6.31
C ASP A 5 -3.83 -27.22 -7.85
N ASP A 6 -3.49 -28.35 -8.46
CA ASP A 6 -3.21 -28.43 -9.89
C ASP A 6 -4.41 -28.05 -10.77
N LYS A 7 -5.63 -28.38 -10.33
CA LYS A 7 -6.86 -28.09 -11.08
C LYS A 7 -7.15 -26.59 -11.07
N SER A 8 -7.05 -25.96 -9.90
CA SER A 8 -7.21 -24.53 -9.67
C SER A 8 -6.12 -23.75 -10.40
N TYR A 9 -4.86 -24.18 -10.31
CA TYR A 9 -3.76 -23.57 -11.03
C TYR A 9 -3.97 -23.60 -12.54
N LYS A 10 -4.30 -24.77 -13.11
CA LYS A 10 -4.56 -24.90 -14.55
C LYS A 10 -5.67 -23.95 -15.02
N ARG A 11 -6.69 -23.71 -14.19
CA ARG A 11 -7.78 -22.78 -14.50
C ARG A 11 -7.34 -21.32 -14.47
N PHE A 12 -6.53 -20.93 -13.50
CA PHE A 12 -6.21 -19.52 -13.22
C PHE A 12 -4.82 -19.08 -13.67
N ALA A 13 -3.97 -19.97 -14.19
CA ALA A 13 -2.59 -19.67 -14.60
C ALA A 13 -2.44 -18.48 -15.54
N ASN A 14 -3.40 -18.30 -16.45
CA ASN A 14 -3.40 -17.24 -17.46
C ASN A 14 -4.46 -16.17 -17.21
N MET A 15 -4.97 -16.06 -15.97
CA MET A 15 -5.93 -15.00 -15.64
C MET A 15 -5.26 -13.63 -15.78
N PRO A 16 -6.02 -12.55 -16.09
CA PRO A 16 -5.49 -11.20 -16.02
C PRO A 16 -5.29 -10.77 -14.56
N VAL A 17 -4.61 -9.64 -14.36
CA VAL A 17 -4.64 -8.95 -13.06
C VAL A 17 -6.08 -8.51 -12.78
N GLY A 18 -6.63 -8.96 -11.66
CA GLY A 18 -7.95 -8.53 -11.18
C GLY A 18 -7.80 -7.25 -10.37
N VAL A 19 -8.47 -6.18 -10.79
CA VAL A 19 -8.54 -4.90 -10.06
C VAL A 19 -9.99 -4.47 -10.01
N GLN A 20 -10.48 -4.13 -8.82
CA GLN A 20 -11.77 -3.48 -8.68
C GLN A 20 -11.63 -1.98 -8.97
N GLY A 21 -12.45 -1.45 -9.87
CA GLY A 21 -12.52 -0.01 -10.10
C GLY A 21 -12.98 0.73 -8.85
N TYR A 22 -12.47 1.94 -8.62
CA TYR A 22 -12.64 2.64 -7.37
C TYR A 22 -12.63 4.16 -7.55
N THR A 23 -13.24 4.86 -6.59
CA THR A 23 -13.32 6.33 -6.52
C THR A 23 -13.06 6.77 -5.09
N ALA A 24 -12.77 8.06 -4.88
CA ALA A 24 -12.57 8.58 -3.52
C ALA A 24 -13.76 8.33 -2.58
N ALA A 25 -14.99 8.24 -3.12
CA ALA A 25 -16.20 7.92 -2.38
C ALA A 25 -16.34 6.43 -2.04
N GLN A 26 -15.79 5.53 -2.86
CA GLN A 26 -15.86 4.08 -2.66
C GLN A 26 -14.75 3.57 -1.73
N GLY A 27 -13.57 4.16 -1.81
CA GLY A 27 -12.40 3.73 -1.02
C GLY A 27 -11.31 3.08 -1.88
N PRO A 28 -10.28 2.47 -1.25
CA PRO A 28 -9.16 1.86 -1.96
C PRO A 28 -9.58 0.61 -2.73
N PHE A 29 -8.84 0.24 -3.77
CA PHE A 29 -9.13 -0.96 -4.55
C PHE A 29 -8.57 -2.23 -3.90
N ILE A 30 -9.35 -3.30 -3.99
CA ILE A 30 -8.86 -4.67 -3.84
C ILE A 30 -8.40 -5.24 -5.18
N GLY A 31 -7.65 -6.33 -5.11
CA GLY A 31 -7.32 -7.08 -6.31
C GLY A 31 -6.54 -8.35 -6.07
N SER A 32 -6.21 -9.01 -7.18
CA SER A 32 -5.49 -10.26 -7.20
C SER A 32 -4.56 -10.34 -8.41
N LEU A 33 -3.40 -10.95 -8.20
CA LEU A 33 -2.43 -11.21 -9.26
C LEU A 33 -2.59 -12.64 -9.80
N PRO A 34 -2.25 -12.89 -11.07
CA PRO A 34 -2.15 -14.25 -11.59
C PRO A 34 -1.17 -15.09 -10.76
N PRO A 35 -1.39 -16.40 -10.61
CA PRO A 35 -0.55 -17.23 -9.78
C PRO A 35 0.86 -17.36 -10.38
N THR A 36 1.87 -17.49 -9.51
CA THR A 36 3.26 -17.71 -9.93
C THR A 36 3.46 -19.12 -10.51
N LYS A 37 4.67 -19.42 -11.03
CA LYS A 37 5.04 -20.78 -11.45
C LYS A 37 4.98 -21.80 -10.31
N ASP A 38 5.14 -21.33 -9.07
CA ASP A 38 5.05 -22.13 -7.84
C ASP A 38 3.60 -22.31 -7.36
N ARG A 39 2.61 -21.88 -8.17
CA ARG A 39 1.17 -21.92 -7.88
C ARG A 39 0.73 -21.00 -6.76
N GLU A 40 1.55 -20.02 -6.38
CA GLU A 40 1.19 -19.05 -5.35
C GLU A 40 0.27 -17.97 -5.92
N LEU A 41 -0.91 -17.82 -5.35
CA LEU A 41 -1.87 -16.77 -5.67
C LEU A 41 -1.89 -15.70 -4.58
N LYS A 42 -1.90 -14.43 -4.99
CA LYS A 42 -1.82 -13.26 -4.10
C LYS A 42 -3.02 -12.33 -4.29
N TRP A 43 -3.43 -11.73 -3.18
CA TRP A 43 -4.39 -10.62 -3.10
C TRP A 43 -3.80 -9.43 -2.36
N TRP A 44 -4.45 -8.29 -2.48
CA TRP A 44 -4.34 -7.18 -1.56
C TRP A 44 -5.74 -6.69 -1.15
N GLY A 45 -5.82 -6.13 0.06
CA GLY A 45 -7.04 -5.62 0.65
C GLY A 45 -7.20 -4.10 0.49
N GLU A 46 -8.36 -3.59 0.91
CA GLU A 46 -8.77 -2.19 0.85
C GLU A 46 -8.49 -1.41 2.15
N LYS A 47 -8.16 -2.09 3.25
CA LYS A 47 -7.86 -1.44 4.53
C LYS A 47 -6.44 -0.85 4.52
N ILE A 48 -6.32 0.37 4.01
CA ILE A 48 -5.10 1.18 4.12
C ILE A 48 -5.10 1.96 5.44
N PHE A 49 -4.04 1.82 6.23
CA PHE A 49 -3.99 2.31 7.60
C PHE A 49 -2.71 3.07 7.94
N LYS A 50 -2.80 3.89 8.98
CA LYS A 50 -1.70 4.57 9.66
C LYS A 50 -1.41 3.89 10.99
N ASN A 51 -0.23 4.15 11.53
CA ASN A 51 0.12 3.75 12.89
C ASN A 51 0.71 4.97 13.57
N THR A 52 -0.19 5.83 14.03
CA THR A 52 0.13 7.16 14.54
C THR A 52 0.66 7.09 15.97
N HIS A 53 1.84 7.63 16.21
CA HIS A 53 2.46 7.75 17.54
C HIS A 53 2.80 9.20 17.83
N GLU A 54 2.75 9.57 19.10
CA GLU A 54 3.31 10.82 19.57
C GLU A 54 4.85 10.72 19.60
N VAL A 55 5.54 11.61 18.90
CA VAL A 55 7.02 11.64 18.83
C VAL A 55 7.63 12.75 19.69
N LEU A 56 6.86 13.80 19.93
CA LEU A 56 7.13 14.91 20.85
C LEU A 56 5.77 15.40 21.38
N PRO A 57 5.71 16.10 22.53
CA PRO A 57 4.45 16.61 23.06
C PRO A 57 3.63 17.38 22.00
N GLY A 58 2.44 16.88 21.69
CA GLY A 58 1.53 17.43 20.68
C GLY A 58 1.92 17.19 19.21
N ARG A 59 2.96 16.40 18.94
CA ARG A 59 3.43 16.07 17.58
C ARG A 59 3.31 14.59 17.30
N PHE A 60 2.55 14.27 16.25
CA PHE A 60 2.20 12.91 15.89
C PHE A 60 2.74 12.55 14.52
N VAL A 61 3.26 11.33 14.37
CA VAL A 61 3.75 10.78 13.10
C VAL A 61 3.23 9.36 12.94
N SER A 62 2.78 9.02 11.74
CA SER A 62 2.51 7.63 11.39
C SER A 62 3.82 6.94 11.01
N ALA A 63 4.15 5.85 11.67
CA ALA A 63 5.36 5.07 11.39
C ALA A 63 5.11 3.56 11.57
N PRO A 64 5.80 2.70 10.79
CA PRO A 64 5.79 1.26 11.04
C PRO A 64 6.21 0.94 12.49
N PRO A 65 5.68 -0.13 13.11
CA PRO A 65 6.11 -0.56 14.44
C PRO A 65 7.62 -0.81 14.51
N SER A 66 8.23 -0.58 15.68
CA SER A 66 9.68 -0.78 15.91
C SER A 66 10.10 -2.24 16.09
N GLY A 67 9.16 -3.19 16.11
CA GLY A 67 9.46 -4.61 16.23
C GLY A 67 10.19 -5.17 15.00
N LYS A 68 10.68 -6.41 15.11
CA LYS A 68 11.40 -7.08 14.02
C LYS A 68 10.56 -7.10 12.74
N ASP A 69 11.19 -6.76 11.61
CA ASP A 69 10.53 -6.65 10.30
C ASP A 69 9.26 -5.78 10.34
N TYR A 70 9.25 -4.76 11.20
CA TYR A 70 8.10 -3.88 11.43
C TYR A 70 6.82 -4.61 11.83
N ASN A 71 6.96 -5.76 12.50
CA ASN A 71 5.87 -6.69 12.84
C ASN A 71 5.04 -7.12 11.62
N GLN A 72 5.59 -7.06 10.41
CA GLN A 72 4.81 -7.23 9.18
C GLN A 72 4.13 -8.61 9.05
N TRP A 73 4.62 -9.62 9.78
CA TRP A 73 4.08 -10.98 9.77
C TRP A 73 2.97 -11.21 10.81
N ASN A 74 2.82 -10.30 11.78
CA ASN A 74 1.76 -10.36 12.77
C ASN A 74 0.53 -9.60 12.26
N VAL A 75 -0.23 -10.25 11.37
CA VAL A 75 -1.38 -9.64 10.69
C VAL A 75 -2.67 -9.83 11.51
N PRO A 76 -3.35 -8.74 11.94
CA PRO A 76 -4.62 -8.82 12.65
C PRO A 76 -5.76 -9.46 11.85
N GLY A 77 -6.76 -9.99 12.55
CA GLY A 77 -7.97 -10.59 11.98
C GLY A 77 -8.71 -9.69 10.98
N PRO A 78 -8.99 -8.41 11.28
CA PRO A 78 -9.66 -7.51 10.33
C PRO A 78 -8.94 -7.34 8.97
N LEU A 79 -7.61 -7.44 8.94
CA LEU A 79 -6.82 -7.42 7.71
C LEU A 79 -6.86 -8.77 6.97
N LYS A 80 -6.96 -9.89 7.69
CA LYS A 80 -7.16 -11.22 7.08
C LYS A 80 -8.54 -11.33 6.43
N GLN A 81 -9.59 -10.85 7.12
CA GLN A 81 -10.95 -10.78 6.59
C GLN A 81 -11.04 -9.95 5.30
N ASP A 82 -10.18 -8.93 5.18
CA ASP A 82 -10.07 -8.11 3.96
C ASP A 82 -9.61 -8.93 2.74
N ILE A 83 -8.67 -9.85 2.97
CA ILE A 83 -8.20 -10.79 1.95
C ILE A 83 -9.25 -11.85 1.64
N ASP A 84 -10.00 -12.31 2.64
CA ASP A 84 -11.13 -13.23 2.42
C ASP A 84 -12.23 -12.58 1.58
N HIS A 85 -12.53 -11.30 1.82
CA HIS A 85 -13.44 -10.52 0.99
C HIS A 85 -12.94 -10.42 -0.45
N ALA A 86 -11.67 -10.05 -0.66
CA ALA A 86 -11.08 -9.99 -1.99
C ALA A 86 -11.13 -11.35 -2.71
N ASN A 87 -10.84 -12.45 -2.01
CA ASN A 87 -10.96 -13.79 -2.54
C ASN A 87 -12.40 -14.10 -2.98
N HIS A 88 -13.40 -13.75 -2.16
CA HIS A 88 -14.80 -13.94 -2.51
C HIS A 88 -15.21 -13.15 -3.75
N VAL A 89 -14.81 -11.88 -3.86
CA VAL A 89 -15.13 -11.00 -4.99
C VAL A 89 -14.57 -11.56 -6.30
N PHE A 90 -13.30 -11.97 -6.34
CA PHE A 90 -12.65 -12.39 -7.59
C PHE A 90 -12.87 -13.86 -7.95
N TYR A 91 -13.03 -14.74 -6.96
CA TYR A 91 -13.04 -16.19 -7.19
C TYR A 91 -14.33 -16.89 -6.76
N GLY A 92 -15.16 -16.24 -5.94
CA GLY A 92 -16.42 -16.77 -5.43
C GLY A 92 -16.26 -18.20 -4.89
N LYS A 93 -17.13 -19.10 -5.34
CA LYS A 93 -17.09 -20.52 -4.93
C LYS A 93 -15.79 -21.25 -5.27
N ASN A 94 -15.01 -20.77 -6.24
CA ASN A 94 -13.75 -21.44 -6.61
C ASN A 94 -12.68 -21.25 -5.54
N GLY A 95 -12.68 -20.11 -4.85
CA GLY A 95 -11.72 -19.80 -3.79
C GLY A 95 -12.22 -20.12 -2.38
N ALA A 96 -13.45 -20.61 -2.23
CA ALA A 96 -14.13 -20.75 -0.93
C ALA A 96 -13.45 -21.74 0.03
N THR A 97 -12.68 -22.68 -0.48
CA THR A 97 -12.00 -23.73 0.32
C THR A 97 -10.48 -23.56 0.35
N TRP A 98 -9.95 -22.52 -0.29
CA TRP A 98 -8.51 -22.28 -0.31
C TRP A 98 -8.00 -21.88 1.06
N LYS A 99 -6.99 -22.59 1.54
CA LYS A 99 -6.29 -22.26 2.79
C LYS A 99 -5.36 -21.07 2.55
N MET A 100 -5.53 -20.00 3.32
CA MET A 100 -4.59 -18.88 3.30
C MET A 100 -3.32 -19.27 4.06
N GLU A 101 -2.22 -19.43 3.34
CA GLU A 101 -0.94 -19.88 3.88
C GLU A 101 -0.12 -18.74 4.49
N LYS A 102 -0.27 -17.52 3.96
CA LYS A 102 0.59 -16.39 4.35
C LYS A 102 -0.13 -15.06 4.24
N HIS A 103 0.01 -14.24 5.27
CA HIS A 103 -0.42 -12.85 5.30
C HIS A 103 0.78 -11.96 5.65
N ARG A 104 0.80 -10.74 5.11
CA ARG A 104 1.82 -9.74 5.42
C ARG A 104 1.24 -8.33 5.35
N ILE A 105 1.66 -7.47 6.25
CA ILE A 105 1.50 -6.02 6.14
C ILE A 105 2.56 -5.46 5.17
N CYS A 106 2.19 -4.44 4.40
CA CYS A 106 3.10 -3.71 3.53
C CYS A 106 3.06 -2.23 3.91
N TRP A 107 4.22 -1.61 4.09
CA TRP A 107 4.37 -0.20 4.42
C TRP A 107 4.89 0.57 3.22
N ASP A 108 4.32 1.75 2.98
CA ASP A 108 4.80 2.75 2.02
C ASP A 108 4.47 4.15 2.55
N ALA A 109 5.12 5.16 1.99
CA ALA A 109 4.83 6.56 2.26
C ALA A 109 3.92 7.15 1.17
N PHE A 110 3.00 8.01 1.58
CA PHE A 110 1.99 8.61 0.72
C PHE A 110 2.15 10.12 0.60
N THR A 111 1.77 10.66 -0.56
CA THR A 111 1.31 12.05 -0.67
C THR A 111 -0.19 12.07 -0.91
N THR A 112 -0.85 13.19 -0.60
CA THR A 112 -2.29 13.35 -0.88
C THR A 112 -2.59 13.46 -2.37
N SER A 113 -1.59 13.78 -3.22
CA SER A 113 -1.73 13.75 -4.68
C SER A 113 -1.40 12.40 -5.32
N SER A 114 -0.89 11.44 -4.54
CA SER A 114 -0.29 10.19 -5.04
C SER A 114 0.89 10.39 -5.98
N ASP A 115 1.53 11.57 -5.99
CA ASP A 115 2.77 11.78 -6.73
C ASP A 115 3.99 11.56 -5.82
N PHE A 116 5.12 11.22 -6.43
CA PHE A 116 6.40 11.08 -5.73
C PHE A 116 6.86 12.39 -5.07
N ILE A 117 7.84 12.26 -4.19
CA ILE A 117 8.71 13.36 -3.79
C ILE A 117 10.12 13.00 -4.25
N ILE A 118 10.55 13.66 -5.33
CA ILE A 118 11.88 13.53 -5.94
C ILE A 118 12.40 14.96 -6.08
N SER A 119 13.04 15.46 -5.03
CA SER A 119 13.41 16.87 -4.93
C SER A 119 14.51 17.13 -3.89
N PRO A 120 15.23 18.26 -4.00
CA PRO A 120 15.97 18.83 -2.88
C PRO A 120 15.02 19.17 -1.72
N HIS A 121 15.49 19.02 -0.49
CA HIS A 121 14.70 19.37 0.69
C HIS A 121 14.69 20.89 0.91
N ALA A 122 13.50 21.51 0.97
CA ALA A 122 13.35 22.98 1.03
C ALA A 122 14.05 23.63 2.25
N GLY A 123 14.07 22.94 3.38
CA GLY A 123 14.68 23.44 4.63
C GLY A 123 16.11 22.97 4.92
N ALA A 124 16.73 22.16 4.06
CA ALA A 124 18.01 21.52 4.38
C ALA A 124 18.91 21.43 3.14
N LYS A 125 19.85 22.39 3.03
CA LYS A 125 20.79 22.45 1.91
C LYS A 125 21.63 21.18 1.83
N GLY A 126 21.70 20.57 0.65
CA GLY A 126 22.45 19.35 0.39
C GLY A 126 21.73 18.05 0.75
N LEU A 127 20.50 18.13 1.30
CA LEU A 127 19.63 16.97 1.47
C LEU A 127 18.73 16.82 0.25
N TYR A 128 18.70 15.61 -0.30
CA TYR A 128 17.87 15.25 -1.44
C TYR A 128 16.97 14.07 -1.07
N VAL A 129 15.74 14.07 -1.58
CA VAL A 129 14.70 13.11 -1.21
C VAL A 129 14.19 12.42 -2.47
N ALA A 130 14.06 11.10 -2.41
CA ALA A 130 13.41 10.27 -3.41
C ALA A 130 12.51 9.23 -2.70
N THR A 131 11.25 9.61 -2.45
CA THR A 131 10.32 8.86 -1.59
C THR A 131 8.86 9.01 -2.03
N CYS A 132 7.93 8.62 -1.16
CA CYS A 132 6.48 8.64 -1.36
C CYS A 132 6.04 7.81 -2.56
N GLY A 133 6.38 6.52 -2.51
CA GLY A 133 6.04 5.54 -3.53
C GLY A 133 4.54 5.35 -3.72
N SER A 134 3.69 5.84 -2.80
CA SER A 134 2.22 5.92 -2.87
C SER A 134 1.56 4.63 -3.41
N PHE A 135 2.12 3.47 -3.05
CA PHE A 135 1.76 2.11 -3.50
C PHE A 135 1.75 1.86 -5.02
N HIS A 136 2.29 2.78 -5.82
CA HIS A 136 2.41 2.62 -7.27
C HIS A 136 3.86 2.71 -7.77
N GLY A 137 4.83 3.01 -6.89
CA GLY A 137 6.24 3.21 -7.24
C GLY A 137 6.95 1.99 -7.83
N TYR A 138 6.59 0.77 -7.42
CA TYR A 138 7.30 -0.45 -7.86
C TYR A 138 7.28 -0.65 -9.38
N LYS A 139 6.19 -0.28 -10.08
CA LYS A 139 6.12 -0.41 -11.56
C LYS A 139 7.13 0.50 -12.28
N PHE A 140 7.60 1.55 -11.59
CA PHE A 140 8.58 2.48 -12.10
C PHE A 140 10.01 2.15 -11.64
N PHE A 141 10.23 1.02 -10.94
CA PHE A 141 11.55 0.58 -10.50
C PHE A 141 12.63 0.64 -11.61
N PRO A 142 12.36 0.24 -12.87
CA PRO A 142 13.37 0.30 -13.93
C PRO A 142 13.71 1.72 -14.42
N VAL A 143 12.90 2.73 -14.10
CA VAL A 143 13.01 4.08 -14.71
C VAL A 143 13.18 5.21 -13.70
N LEU A 144 12.77 5.04 -12.43
CA LEU A 144 12.84 6.11 -11.42
C LEU A 144 14.24 6.64 -11.19
N GLY A 145 15.26 5.78 -11.28
CA GLY A 145 16.67 6.18 -11.09
C GLY A 145 17.10 7.31 -12.03
N LYS A 146 16.62 7.32 -13.28
CA LYS A 146 16.89 8.40 -14.24
C LYS A 146 16.45 9.76 -13.68
N TYR A 147 15.24 9.84 -13.15
CA TYR A 147 14.67 11.09 -12.65
C TYR A 147 15.33 11.55 -11.36
N VAL A 148 15.80 10.61 -10.53
CA VAL A 148 16.60 10.94 -9.35
C VAL A 148 17.93 11.59 -9.76
N ILE A 149 18.61 11.07 -10.78
CA ILE A 149 19.84 11.69 -11.32
C ILE A 149 19.55 13.07 -11.90
N GLN A 150 18.52 13.20 -12.74
CA GLN A 150 18.11 14.51 -13.28
C GLN A 150 17.79 15.52 -12.18
N MET A 151 17.21 15.09 -11.06
CA MET A 151 16.98 15.98 -9.92
C MET A 151 18.29 16.45 -9.27
N LEU A 152 19.27 15.56 -9.12
CA LEU A 152 20.58 15.88 -8.56
C LEU A 152 21.40 16.81 -9.46
N GLU A 153 21.25 16.68 -10.77
CA GLU A 153 21.92 17.48 -11.81
C GLU A 153 21.17 18.76 -12.19
N ASP A 154 20.03 19.04 -11.52
CA ASP A 154 19.12 20.15 -11.83
C ASP A 154 18.54 20.14 -13.27
N ASP A 155 18.41 18.94 -13.87
CA ASP A 155 17.94 18.67 -15.24
C ASP A 155 16.50 18.11 -15.31
N LEU A 156 15.76 18.05 -14.19
CA LEU A 156 14.33 17.75 -14.27
C LEU A 156 13.60 18.85 -15.07
N THR A 157 12.56 18.46 -15.83
CA THR A 157 11.70 19.45 -16.48
C THR A 157 11.01 20.33 -15.43
N PRO A 158 10.69 21.60 -15.73
CA PRO A 158 10.02 22.49 -14.79
C PRO A 158 8.74 21.87 -14.20
N GLU A 159 7.96 21.18 -15.03
CA GLU A 159 6.71 20.53 -14.61
C GLU A 159 6.97 19.40 -13.61
N LEU A 160 8.02 18.60 -13.81
CA LEU A 160 8.39 17.53 -12.87
C LEU A 160 9.00 18.08 -11.58
N LYS A 161 9.80 19.15 -11.67
CA LYS A 161 10.33 19.85 -10.48
C LYS A 161 9.19 20.33 -9.59
N GLU A 162 8.20 21.02 -10.16
CA GLU A 162 7.02 21.49 -9.42
C GLU A 162 6.20 20.32 -8.88
N LYS A 163 5.89 19.33 -9.73
CA LYS A 163 5.05 18.19 -9.38
C LYS A 163 5.65 17.32 -8.28
N TRP A 164 6.99 17.23 -8.18
CA TRP A 164 7.68 16.39 -7.19
C TRP A 164 8.40 17.17 -6.09
N ALA A 165 8.24 18.49 -6.05
CA ALA A 165 8.79 19.36 -5.01
C ALA A 165 8.33 18.96 -3.61
N TRP A 166 9.21 19.19 -2.64
CA TRP A 166 9.00 18.89 -1.23
C TRP A 166 7.88 19.72 -0.61
N ASP A 167 7.87 21.02 -0.89
CA ASP A 167 7.04 22.07 -0.31
C ASP A 167 5.87 22.49 -1.19
N ARG A 168 5.56 21.70 -2.23
CA ARG A 168 4.42 21.97 -3.11
C ARG A 168 3.10 21.94 -2.35
N GLU A 169 2.15 22.72 -2.84
CA GLU A 169 0.75 22.56 -2.46
C GLU A 169 0.23 21.20 -2.96
N ARG A 170 -0.59 20.55 -2.13
CA ARG A 170 -1.15 19.24 -2.44
C ARG A 170 -2.65 19.24 -2.15
N PRO A 171 -3.45 18.48 -2.92
CA PRO A 171 -4.90 18.40 -2.71
C PRO A 171 -5.22 17.84 -1.33
N ALA A 172 -6.46 18.07 -0.88
CA ALA A 172 -6.95 17.52 0.36
C ALA A 172 -6.90 15.97 0.34
N PRO A 173 -6.55 15.31 1.47
CA PRO A 173 -6.53 13.86 1.56
C PRO A 173 -7.83 13.16 1.15
N SER A 174 -8.98 13.84 1.35
CA SER A 174 -10.31 13.32 1.01
C SER A 174 -10.52 13.06 -0.48
N LEU A 175 -9.71 13.68 -1.34
CA LEU A 175 -9.76 13.49 -2.79
C LEU A 175 -8.96 12.27 -3.24
N ASN A 176 -8.12 11.70 -2.37
CA ASN A 176 -7.32 10.53 -2.69
C ASN A 176 -8.05 9.25 -2.23
N PRO A 177 -8.48 8.37 -3.16
CA PRO A 177 -9.14 7.12 -2.80
C PRO A 177 -8.30 6.21 -1.91
N ASP A 178 -6.99 6.19 -2.12
CA ASP A 178 -6.03 5.31 -1.44
C ASP A 178 -5.47 5.96 -0.16
N TRP A 179 -5.97 7.13 0.23
CA TRP A 179 -5.52 7.77 1.46
C TRP A 179 -5.81 6.86 2.67
N PRO A 180 -4.84 6.67 3.59
CA PRO A 180 -5.06 5.86 4.79
C PRO A 180 -6.20 6.41 5.66
N ARG A 181 -7.30 5.64 5.80
CA ARG A 181 -8.48 6.02 6.60
C ARG A 181 -8.60 5.28 7.93
N TRP A 182 -7.81 4.24 8.12
CA TRP A 182 -7.81 3.43 9.34
C TRP A 182 -6.61 3.77 10.23
N GLU A 183 -6.73 3.60 11.54
CA GLU A 183 -5.59 3.50 12.44
C GLU A 183 -5.31 2.04 12.78
N MET A 184 -4.03 1.69 12.94
CA MET A 184 -3.60 0.34 13.25
C MET A 184 -4.28 -0.19 14.51
N ASN A 185 -4.45 0.67 15.53
CA ASN A 185 -5.12 0.32 16.79
C ASN A 185 -6.60 -0.08 16.62
N ASP A 186 -7.28 0.42 15.59
CA ASP A 186 -8.66 0.03 15.28
C ASP A 186 -8.74 -1.33 14.60
N LEU A 187 -7.62 -1.78 14.02
CA LEU A 187 -7.49 -3.02 13.27
C LEU A 187 -6.86 -4.15 14.08
N LEU A 188 -6.21 -3.85 15.21
CA LEU A 188 -5.75 -4.88 16.13
C LEU A 188 -6.95 -5.71 16.56
N ASP A 189 -6.74 -7.02 16.73
CA ASP A 189 -7.77 -7.93 17.22
C ASP A 189 -8.25 -7.46 18.59
N GLN A 190 -9.29 -6.64 18.61
CA GLN A 190 -9.97 -6.28 19.84
C GLN A 190 -10.71 -7.54 20.27
N TRP A 191 -10.13 -8.28 21.22
CA TRP A 191 -10.95 -9.04 22.15
C TRP A 191 -12.10 -8.12 22.58
N PRO A 192 -13.37 -8.54 22.52
CA PRO A 192 -14.46 -7.62 22.80
C PRO A 192 -14.24 -7.02 24.19
N LYS A 193 -14.02 -5.71 24.25
CA LYS A 193 -14.27 -4.97 25.48
C LYS A 193 -15.75 -5.17 25.71
N ALA A 194 -16.10 -6.11 26.58
CA ALA A 194 -17.46 -6.23 27.09
C ALA A 194 -17.87 -4.80 27.48
N LYS A 195 -18.90 -4.28 26.82
CA LYS A 195 -19.58 -3.09 27.30
C LYS A 195 -20.18 -3.51 28.65
N LEU A 196 -19.53 -3.12 29.74
CA LEU A 196 -20.17 -3.02 31.04
C LEU A 196 -21.11 -1.82 31.02
#